data_AF-A0A183SES9-F1
#
_entry.id   AF-A0A183SES9-F1
#
_cell.length_a   1.000
_cell.length_b   1.000
_cell.length_c   1.000
_cell.angle_alpha   90.00
_cell.angle_beta   90.00
_cell.angle_gamma   90.00
#
_symmetry.space_group_name_H-M   'P 1'
#
loop_
_entity.id
_entity.type
_entity.pdbx_description
1 polymer ?
#
loop_
_entity_poly.entity_id
_entity_poly.type
_entity_poly.pdbx_seq_one_letter_code
_entity_poly.pdbx_strand_id
1 'polypeptide(L)'
;MSPLTQAARHYRFLLVNQRSKLPERTILLVARELARFMVDVAALSDTRFSEQGQQEVGVGYTFFWSCRQKAELCDAGNAFAIRNDIVGHLFCLPQGINYRLMRLRLPLRGDKFATIINA
;
A
#
# COMPACT_ATOMS: atom_id res chain seq x y z
N MET A 1 18.72 3.71 -15.38
CA MET A 1 17.93 2.84 -14.48
C MET A 1 18.62 2.81 -13.14
N SER A 2 18.15 3.59 -12.18
CA SER A 2 18.67 3.62 -10.80
C SER A 2 18.33 2.30 -10.09
N PRO A 3 19.17 1.79 -9.18
CA PRO A 3 18.82 0.59 -8.41
C PRO A 3 17.65 0.89 -7.46
N LEU A 4 16.62 0.05 -7.45
CA LEU A 4 15.60 0.06 -6.40
C LEU A 4 16.25 -0.43 -5.10
N THR A 5 16.22 0.39 -4.05
CA THR A 5 16.80 0.03 -2.75
C THR A 5 15.80 -0.87 -2.02
N GLN A 6 16.07 -2.19 -2.00
CA GLN A 6 15.21 -3.15 -1.29
C GLN A 6 15.54 -3.18 0.21
N ALA A 7 14.65 -2.63 1.02
CA ALA A 7 14.61 -2.83 2.46
C ALA A 7 13.18 -3.18 2.88
N ALA A 8 12.96 -4.37 3.42
CA ALA A 8 11.68 -4.74 4.02
C ALA A 8 11.71 -4.35 5.50
N ARG A 9 11.00 -3.27 5.85
CA ARG A 9 10.75 -2.88 7.24
C ARG A 9 9.24 -2.95 7.48
N HIS A 10 8.84 -3.65 8.54
CA HIS A 10 7.44 -3.73 8.95
C HIS A 10 7.06 -2.42 9.65
N TYR A 11 6.28 -1.58 8.97
CA TYR A 11 5.75 -0.37 9.56
C TYR A 11 4.26 -0.58 9.89
N ARG A 12 3.93 -0.60 11.18
CA ARG A 12 2.56 -0.76 11.65
C ARG A 12 1.89 0.61 11.71
N PHE A 13 1.10 0.95 10.69
CA PHE A 13 0.34 2.19 10.63
C PHE A 13 -1.16 1.90 10.68
N LEU A 14 -1.84 2.39 11.72
CA LEU A 14 -3.29 2.30 11.83
C LEU A 14 -3.96 3.27 10.84
N LEU A 15 -4.42 2.77 9.70
CA LEU A 15 -5.25 3.54 8.77
C LEU A 15 -6.71 3.45 9.22
N VAL A 16 -7.15 4.46 9.97
CA VAL A 16 -8.51 4.54 10.52
C VAL A 16 -9.46 5.16 9.51
N ASN A 17 -10.43 4.38 9.03
CA ASN A 17 -11.56 4.91 8.28
C ASN A 17 -12.64 5.37 9.26
N GLN A 18 -12.86 6.68 9.35
CA GLN A 18 -14.11 7.22 9.89
C GLN A 18 -14.77 8.02 8.77
N ARG A 19 -16.10 7.93 8.66
CA ARG A 19 -16.98 8.74 7.79
C ARG A 19 -16.84 10.26 7.98
N SER A 20 -15.93 10.72 8.84
CA SER A 20 -15.53 12.10 9.05
C SER A 20 -14.32 12.41 8.17
N LYS A 21 -14.12 13.67 7.75
CA LYS A 21 -13.12 14.15 6.77
C LYS A 21 -11.62 14.00 7.18
N LEU A 22 -11.25 12.94 7.90
CA LEU A 22 -9.93 12.64 8.48
C LEU A 22 -9.09 11.51 7.82
N PRO A 23 -9.53 10.76 6.78
CA PRO A 23 -8.67 9.78 6.09
C PRO A 23 -7.44 10.42 5.43
N GLU A 24 -7.62 11.58 4.80
CA GLU A 24 -6.55 12.26 4.05
C GLU A 24 -5.37 12.65 4.93
N ARG A 25 -5.61 13.14 6.15
CA ARG A 25 -4.52 13.59 7.05
C ARG A 25 -3.64 12.44 7.49
N THR A 26 -4.21 11.29 7.84
CA THR A 26 -3.45 10.11 8.26
C THR A 26 -2.65 9.54 7.10
N ILE A 27 -3.27 9.37 5.93
CA ILE A 27 -2.57 8.85 4.74
C ILE A 27 -1.49 9.83 4.28
N LEU A 28 -1.74 11.15 4.35
CA LEU A 28 -0.76 12.19 4.07
C LEU A 28 0.44 12.14 5.04
N LEU A 29 0.22 11.90 6.33
CA LEU A 29 1.30 11.74 7.31
C LEU A 29 2.13 10.49 7.04
N VAL A 30 1.48 9.35 6.77
CA VAL A 30 2.18 8.11 6.39
C VAL A 30 3.02 8.34 5.14
N ALA A 31 2.45 8.94 4.09
CA ALA A 31 3.19 9.21 2.86
C ALA A 31 4.34 10.20 3.05
N ARG A 32 4.19 11.22 3.92
CA ARG A 32 5.30 12.10 4.32
C ARG A 32 6.41 11.34 5.05
N GLU A 33 6.06 10.42 5.93
CA GLU A 33 7.04 9.61 6.66
C GLU A 33 7.78 8.64 5.72
N LEU A 34 7.05 7.98 4.81
CA LEU A 34 7.65 7.14 3.76
C LEU A 34 8.60 7.94 2.87
N ALA A 35 8.22 9.15 2.47
CA ALA A 35 9.07 10.05 1.71
C ALA A 35 10.35 10.43 2.48
N ARG A 36 10.24 10.73 3.79
CA ARG A 36 11.39 11.06 4.65
C ARG A 36 12.42 9.94 4.72
N PHE A 37 11.95 8.70 4.70
CA PHE A 37 12.81 7.51 4.72
C PHE A 37 13.11 6.96 3.32
N MET A 38 12.73 7.68 2.26
CA MET A 38 12.92 7.26 0.86
C MET A 38 12.40 5.84 0.57
N VAL A 39 11.27 5.47 1.17
CA VAL A 39 10.69 4.13 1.03
C VAL A 39 9.98 4.01 -0.32
N ASP A 40 10.43 3.11 -1.18
CA ASP A 40 9.85 2.86 -2.49
C ASP A 40 8.49 2.14 -2.41
N VAL A 41 8.42 1.12 -1.54
CA VAL A 41 7.26 0.25 -1.31
C VAL A 41 7.15 -0.08 0.17
N ALA A 42 5.97 0.09 0.75
CA ALA A 42 5.69 -0.29 2.14
C ALA A 42 4.47 -1.23 2.21
N ALA A 43 4.61 -2.29 3.01
CA ALA A 43 3.49 -3.12 3.44
C ALA A 43 2.90 -2.52 4.72
N LEU A 44 1.59 -2.32 4.73
CA LEU A 44 0.83 -1.71 5.82
C LEU A 44 -0.23 -2.71 6.33
N SER A 45 -0.38 -2.80 7.65
CA SER A 45 -1.39 -3.63 8.31
C SER A 45 -2.43 -2.75 9.01
N ASP A 46 -3.57 -3.34 9.39
CA ASP A 46 -4.64 -2.67 10.15
C ASP A 46 -5.31 -1.49 9.42
N THR A 47 -5.60 -1.67 8.12
CA THR A 47 -6.42 -0.71 7.36
C THR A 47 -7.90 -0.99 7.56
N ARG A 48 -8.65 0.00 8.05
CA ARG A 48 -10.09 -0.10 8.34
C ARG A 48 -10.97 0.36 7.17
N PHE A 49 -10.46 0.31 5.93
CA PHE A 49 -11.27 0.66 4.77
C PHE A 49 -12.38 -0.36 4.53
N SER A 50 -13.53 0.10 4.05
CA SER A 50 -14.74 -0.73 3.91
C SER A 50 -14.83 -1.53 2.61
N GLU A 51 -14.04 -1.15 1.60
CA GLU A 51 -14.04 -1.76 0.27
C GLU A 51 -12.61 -1.88 -0.23
N GLN A 52 -12.35 -2.82 -1.14
CA GLN A 52 -11.07 -2.85 -1.86
C GLN A 52 -10.95 -1.58 -2.71
N GLY A 53 -9.78 -0.95 -2.71
CA GLY A 53 -9.61 0.31 -3.41
C GLY A 53 -8.16 0.73 -3.60
N GLN A 54 -8.01 1.84 -4.32
CA GLN A 54 -6.76 2.57 -4.47
C GLN A 54 -7.00 4.06 -4.26
N GLN A 55 -6.03 4.76 -3.69
CA GLN A 55 -6.06 6.22 -3.58
C GLN A 55 -4.67 6.80 -3.75
N GLU A 56 -4.54 7.69 -4.72
CA GLU A 56 -3.38 8.56 -4.84
C GLU A 56 -3.49 9.67 -3.80
N VAL A 57 -2.42 9.90 -3.06
CA VAL A 57 -2.30 11.05 -2.16
C VAL A 57 -1.28 12.00 -2.75
N GLY A 58 -1.60 13.30 -2.75
CA GLY A 58 -0.86 14.39 -3.40
C GLY A 58 0.57 14.65 -2.91
N VAL A 59 1.20 13.68 -2.25
CA VAL A 59 2.61 13.67 -1.84
C VAL A 59 3.39 12.50 -2.45
N GLY A 60 2.97 12.01 -3.62
CA GLY A 60 3.78 11.09 -4.44
C GLY A 60 3.67 9.61 -4.08
N TYR A 61 2.63 9.20 -3.35
CA TYR A 61 2.34 7.79 -3.05
C TYR A 61 0.90 7.42 -3.39
N THR A 62 0.72 6.20 -3.87
CA THR A 62 -0.58 5.57 -4.08
C THR A 62 -0.73 4.40 -3.12
N PHE A 63 -1.87 4.37 -2.43
CA PHE A 63 -2.22 3.34 -1.48
C PHE A 63 -3.17 2.35 -2.14
N PHE A 64 -2.94 1.06 -1.92
CA PHE A 64 -3.79 -0.04 -2.38
C PHE A 64 -4.20 -0.87 -1.17
N TRP A 65 -5.47 -1.22 -1.02
CA TRP A 65 -5.92 -2.02 0.12
C TRP A 65 -7.02 -3.00 -0.29
N SER A 66 -7.13 -4.12 0.42
CA SER A 66 -8.19 -5.11 0.24
C SER A 66 -9.09 -5.18 1.48
N CYS A 67 -10.40 -5.33 1.28
CA CYS A 67 -11.36 -5.54 2.36
C CYS A 67 -12.40 -6.61 2.00
N ARG A 68 -12.95 -7.30 3.02
CA ARG A 68 -14.09 -8.21 2.92
C ARG A 68 -15.37 -7.40 2.66
N GLN A 69 -16.12 -7.75 1.61
CA GLN A 69 -17.28 -6.99 1.14
C GLN A 69 -18.39 -6.76 2.21
N LYS A 70 -18.89 -5.51 2.20
CA LYS A 70 -20.28 -4.99 2.31
C LYS A 70 -20.99 -4.77 3.67
N ALA A 71 -20.53 -5.26 4.82
CA ALA A 71 -21.25 -4.98 6.08
C ALA A 71 -20.39 -4.84 7.34
N GLU A 72 -19.18 -5.38 7.35
CA GLU A 72 -18.30 -5.37 8.52
C GLU A 72 -17.12 -4.44 8.25
N LEU A 73 -16.80 -3.57 9.20
CA LEU A 73 -15.52 -2.88 9.22
C LEU A 73 -14.42 -3.93 9.02
N CYS A 74 -13.51 -3.72 8.08
CA CYS A 74 -12.37 -4.63 7.96
C CYS A 74 -11.50 -4.49 9.20
N ASP A 75 -11.66 -5.45 10.12
CA ASP A 75 -10.96 -5.46 11.40
C ASP A 75 -9.43 -5.61 11.25
N ALA A 76 -8.94 -5.98 10.06
CA ALA A 76 -7.52 -5.94 9.71
C ALA A 76 -7.34 -6.08 8.18
N GLY A 77 -7.59 -5.02 7.42
CA GLY A 77 -7.25 -5.01 5.99
C GLY A 77 -5.75 -4.78 5.79
N ASN A 78 -5.11 -5.56 4.92
CA ASN A 78 -3.74 -5.30 4.50
C ASN A 78 -3.71 -4.30 3.34
N ALA A 79 -2.62 -3.54 3.24
CA ALA A 79 -2.43 -2.54 2.22
C ALA A 79 -0.97 -2.40 1.77
N PHE A 80 -0.77 -1.81 0.60
CA PHE A 80 0.53 -1.36 0.12
C PHE A 80 0.51 0.15 -0.08
N ALA A 81 1.60 0.82 0.27
CA ALA A 81 1.90 2.16 -0.20
C ALA A 81 3.06 2.08 -1.21
N ILE A 82 2.88 2.66 -2.39
CA ILE A 82 3.84 2.58 -3.50
C ILE A 82 4.09 3.99 -4.02
N ARG A 83 5.35 4.36 -4.23
CA ARG A 83 5.72 5.66 -4.80
C ARG A 83 5.20 5.78 -6.24
N ASN A 84 4.63 6.92 -6.61
CA ASN A 84 3.86 7.08 -7.86
C ASN A 84 4.70 6.88 -9.13
N ASP A 85 5.97 7.23 -9.10
CA ASP A 85 6.92 6.94 -10.17
C ASP A 85 7.12 5.43 -10.41
N ILE A 86 6.98 4.60 -9.36
CA ILE A 86 7.04 3.14 -9.46
C ILE A 86 5.70 2.56 -9.92
N VAL A 87 4.57 3.14 -9.49
CA VAL A 87 3.23 2.66 -9.86
C VAL A 87 3.06 2.57 -11.37
N GLY A 88 3.49 3.59 -12.12
CA GLY A 88 3.44 3.60 -13.58
C GLY A 88 4.36 2.58 -14.27
N HIS A 89 5.29 1.98 -13.52
CA HIS A 89 6.20 0.93 -13.99
C HIS A 89 5.79 -0.47 -13.54
N LEU A 90 4.72 -0.61 -12.74
CA LEU A 90 4.20 -1.92 -12.35
C LEU A 90 3.44 -2.57 -13.51
N PHE A 91 3.78 -3.82 -13.83
CA PHE A 91 3.03 -4.62 -14.80
C PHE A 91 1.65 -5.04 -14.29
N CYS A 92 1.49 -5.19 -12.97
CA CYS A 92 0.20 -5.43 -12.34
C CYS A 92 0.10 -4.70 -11.01
N LEU A 93 -1.09 -4.16 -10.74
CA LEU A 93 -1.39 -3.50 -9.46
C LEU A 93 -1.44 -4.53 -8.32
N PRO A 94 -1.21 -4.10 -7.06
CA PRO A 94 -1.41 -4.95 -5.90
C PRO A 94 -2.79 -5.60 -5.89
N GLN A 95 -2.81 -6.91 -5.64
CA GLN A 95 -4.03 -7.71 -5.64
C GLN A 95 -4.26 -8.35 -4.27
N GLY A 96 -5.47 -8.22 -3.74
CA GLY A 96 -5.91 -9.01 -2.60
C GLY A 96 -6.06 -10.48 -2.99
N ILE A 97 -5.35 -11.37 -2.30
CA ILE A 97 -5.56 -12.83 -2.39
C ILE A 97 -6.76 -13.21 -1.52
N ASN A 98 -6.83 -12.66 -0.31
CA ASN A 98 -7.99 -12.69 0.58
C ASN A 98 -7.98 -11.41 1.43
N TYR A 99 -8.94 -11.27 2.34
CA TYR A 99 -9.07 -10.06 3.17
C TYR A 99 -7.88 -9.79 4.11
N ARG A 100 -7.02 -10.80 4.36
CA ARG A 100 -5.80 -10.73 5.19
C ARG A 100 -4.51 -10.90 4.40
N LEU A 101 -4.55 -11.03 3.08
CA LEU A 101 -3.35 -11.29 2.28
C LEU A 101 -3.41 -10.47 1.01
N MET A 102 -2.41 -9.60 0.82
CA MET A 102 -2.19 -8.91 -0.44
C MET A 102 -0.87 -9.32 -1.08
N ARG A 103 -0.85 -9.31 -2.41
CA ARG A 103 0.32 -9.59 -3.23
C ARG A 103 0.65 -8.40 -4.11
N LEU A 104 1.94 -8.11 -4.25
CA LEU A 104 2.49 -7.19 -5.22
C LEU A 104 3.60 -7.90 -6.01
N ARG A 105 3.60 -7.78 -7.34
CA ARG A 105 4.71 -8.22 -8.20
C ARG A 105 5.50 -7.00 -8.65
N LEU A 106 6.74 -6.89 -8.18
CA LEU A 106 7.66 -5.83 -8.55
C LEU A 106 8.57 -6.30 -9.69
N PRO A 107 8.66 -5.58 -10.80
CA PRO A 107 9.64 -5.88 -11.84
C PRO A 107 11.06 -5.73 -11.29
N LEU A 108 11.92 -6.67 -11.64
CA LEU A 108 13.37 -6.60 -11.46
C LEU A 108 14.03 -6.43 -12.83
N ARG A 109 15.37 -6.51 -12.87
CA ARG A 109 16.12 -6.44 -14.13
C ARG A 109 15.84 -7.66 -15.02
N GLY A 110 15.50 -7.42 -16.29
CA GLY A 110 15.14 -8.45 -17.27
C GLY A 110 13.72 -8.99 -17.06
N ASP A 111 13.46 -10.23 -17.45
CA ASP A 111 12.14 -10.88 -17.33
C ASP A 111 11.88 -11.45 -15.91
N LYS A 112 12.46 -10.82 -14.88
CA LYS A 112 12.38 -11.30 -13.48
C LYS A 112 11.48 -10.40 -12.65
N PHE A 113 10.81 -10.99 -11.67
CA PHE A 113 9.92 -10.30 -10.75
C PHE A 113 10.19 -10.72 -9.31
N ALA A 114 10.13 -9.77 -8.38
CA ALA A 114 9.98 -10.05 -6.96
C ALA A 114 8.49 -10.11 -6.61
N THR A 115 8.11 -11.06 -5.75
CA THR A 115 6.76 -11.10 -5.19
C THR A 115 6.82 -10.72 -3.73
N ILE A 116 6.12 -9.65 -3.35
CA ILE A 116 5.94 -9.25 -1.95
C ILE A 116 4.54 -9.69 -1.53
N ILE A 117 4.48 -10.39 -0.39
CA ILE A 117 3.23 -10.77 0.27
C ILE A 117 3.12 -9.93 1.54
N ASN A 118 1.98 -9.26 1.70
CA ASN A 118 1.61 -8.58 2.94
C ASN A 118 0.57 -9.44 3.67
N ALA A 119 0.90 -9.88 4.88
CA ALA A 119 0.15 -10.82 5.69
C ALA A 119 -0.03 -10.30 7.11
#